data_AF-A0A969GDC6-F1
#
_entry.id   AF-A0A969GDC6-F1
#
_cell.length_a   1.000
_cell.length_b   1.000
_cell.length_c   1.000
_cell.angle_alpha   90.00
_cell.angle_beta   90.00
_cell.angle_gamma   90.00
#
_symmetry.space_group_name_H-M   'P 1'
#
loop_
_entity.id
_entity.type
_entity.pdbx_description
1 polymer ?
#
loop_
_entity_poly.entity_id
_entity_poly.type
_entity_poly.pdbx_seq_one_letter_code
_entity_poly.pdbx_strand_id
1 'polypeptide(L)'
;MILRMFQYFPFHFPTELAEALTKLVCYNGRLPMGTHTSPGLSNFALRQLDLDLQSMAHRFYWNYTRYADDMSFSSKEPITEAHLKMLRSIIGKKGFEINDKKTHWFSPDEVKIVTGILVYDDGLDVPKAFIDNLQAEVNQLKDIVDIQNQAGSVRTMWVDKFKKGIQGKLNYLMVVKGRSDLDYIQLTNEYKAAIRPPVEEFGALSWKFFPYSH
;
A
#
# COMPACT_ATOMS: atom_id res chain seq x y z
N MET A 1 19.03 19.76 -1.12
CA MET A 1 17.76 19.80 -1.88
C MET A 1 16.70 20.64 -1.18
N ILE A 2 16.32 20.34 0.07
CA ILE A 2 15.26 21.07 0.81
C ILE A 2 15.54 22.56 0.98
N LEU A 3 16.75 22.96 1.39
CA LEU A 3 17.11 24.38 1.51
C LEU A 3 16.91 25.14 0.20
N ARG A 4 17.41 24.58 -0.91
CA ARG A 4 17.23 25.17 -2.25
C ARG A 4 15.75 25.25 -2.64
N MET A 5 14.95 24.23 -2.32
CA MET A 5 13.51 24.27 -2.57
C MET A 5 12.86 25.46 -1.86
N PHE A 6 13.24 25.78 -0.61
CA PHE A 6 12.74 26.97 0.07
C PHE A 6 13.25 28.29 -0.53
N GLN A 7 14.51 28.35 -0.97
CA GLN A 7 15.10 29.58 -1.51
C GLN A 7 14.63 29.93 -2.94
N TYR A 8 14.20 28.94 -3.71
CA TYR A 8 13.82 29.10 -5.12
C TYR A 8 12.35 28.71 -5.33
N PHE A 9 11.92 28.61 -6.59
CA PHE A 9 10.59 28.11 -6.93
C PHE A 9 10.32 26.75 -6.25
N PRO A 10 9.15 26.56 -5.61
CA PRO A 10 7.98 27.44 -5.63
C PRO A 10 7.92 28.51 -4.52
N PHE A 11 8.84 28.54 -3.56
CA PHE A 11 8.67 29.31 -2.32
C PHE A 11 9.35 30.68 -2.29
N HIS A 12 10.59 30.80 -2.79
CA HIS A 12 11.36 32.06 -2.79
C HIS A 12 11.52 32.73 -1.41
N PHE A 13 11.74 31.94 -0.35
CA PHE A 13 11.94 32.46 1.00
C PHE A 13 13.32 33.12 1.16
N PRO A 14 13.42 34.19 2.00
CA PRO A 14 14.70 34.74 2.43
C PRO A 14 15.62 33.66 3.03
N THR A 15 16.92 33.82 2.87
CA THR A 15 17.92 32.81 3.28
C THR A 15 17.79 32.44 4.75
N GLU A 16 17.61 33.42 5.63
CA GLU A 16 17.50 33.20 7.08
C GLU A 16 16.28 32.34 7.42
N LEU A 17 15.14 32.61 6.78
CA LEU A 17 13.92 31.82 6.94
C LEU A 17 14.07 30.41 6.37
N ALA A 18 14.64 30.29 5.17
CA ALA A 18 14.85 29.00 4.51
C ALA A 18 15.80 28.09 5.32
N GLU A 19 16.85 28.66 5.92
CA GLU A 19 17.76 27.94 6.80
C GLU A 19 17.09 27.52 8.11
N ALA A 20 16.32 28.42 8.75
CA ALA A 20 15.58 28.12 9.97
C ALA A 20 14.57 26.98 9.74
N LEU A 21 13.77 27.06 8.67
CA LEU A 21 12.82 26.01 8.31
C LEU A 21 13.53 24.69 7.98
N THR A 22 14.66 24.74 7.25
CA THR A 22 15.44 23.54 6.95
C THR A 22 15.94 22.87 8.23
N LYS A 23 16.44 23.63 9.21
CA LYS A 23 16.87 23.10 10.51
C LYS A 23 15.72 22.52 11.33
N LEU A 24 14.51 23.05 11.16
CA LEU A 24 13.30 22.56 11.84
C LEU A 24 12.81 21.23 11.25
N VAL A 25 12.80 21.10 9.92
CA VAL A 25 12.20 19.95 9.22
C VAL A 25 13.18 18.86 8.85
N CYS A 26 14.49 19.12 8.89
CA CYS A 26 15.53 18.15 8.58
C CYS A 26 16.33 17.77 9.83
N TYR A 27 16.66 16.48 9.94
CA TYR A 27 17.60 15.95 10.92
C TYR A 27 18.77 15.29 10.17
N ASN A 28 20.01 15.60 10.57
CA ASN A 28 21.24 15.13 9.89
C ASN A 28 21.22 15.32 8.36
N GLY A 29 20.73 16.48 7.91
CA GLY A 29 20.68 16.85 6.50
C GLY A 29 19.60 16.12 5.67
N ARG A 30 18.69 15.38 6.32
CA ARG A 30 17.64 14.59 5.64
C ARG A 30 16.28 14.87 6.27
N LEU A 31 15.23 14.66 5.49
CA LEU A 31 13.87 14.63 6.03
C LEU A 31 13.73 13.41 6.96
N PRO A 32 13.32 13.58 8.22
CA PRO A 32 13.13 12.48 9.15
C PRO A 32 11.95 11.59 8.71
N MET A 33 12.13 10.28 8.84
CA MET A 33 11.05 9.31 8.59
C MET A 33 9.99 9.40 9.69
N GLY A 34 8.72 9.29 9.30
CA GLY A 34 7.60 9.27 10.25
C GLY A 34 7.04 10.63 10.67
N THR A 35 7.58 11.76 10.16
CA THR A 35 6.97 13.08 10.40
C THR A 35 5.91 13.41 9.35
N HIS A 36 4.88 14.15 9.76
CA HIS A 36 3.77 14.55 8.86
C HIS A 36 4.21 15.48 7.73
N THR A 37 5.30 16.24 7.91
CA THR A 37 5.78 17.21 6.92
C THR A 37 6.64 16.57 5.83
N SER A 38 7.35 15.49 6.14
CA SER A 38 8.31 14.86 5.22
C SER A 38 7.69 14.45 3.86
N PRO A 39 6.51 13.78 3.79
CA PRO A 39 5.93 13.39 2.51
C PRO A 39 5.57 14.57 1.60
N GLY A 40 5.05 15.65 2.18
CA GLY A 40 4.73 16.86 1.42
C GLY A 40 5.99 17.53 0.87
N LEU A 41 7.01 17.68 1.73
CA LEU A 41 8.27 18.33 1.36
C LEU A 41 9.07 17.51 0.33
N SER A 42 9.08 16.18 0.41
CA SER A 42 9.75 15.34 -0.59
C SER A 42 9.07 15.47 -1.96
N ASN A 43 7.73 15.52 -2.00
CA ASN A 43 6.99 15.74 -3.24
C ASN A 43 7.30 17.12 -3.86
N PHE A 44 7.32 18.18 -3.06
CA PHE A 44 7.71 19.50 -3.57
C PHE A 44 9.15 19.52 -4.09
N ALA A 45 10.06 18.88 -3.36
CA ALA A 45 11.47 18.84 -3.74
C ALA A 45 11.71 18.08 -5.05
N LEU A 46 10.87 17.08 -5.35
CA LEU A 46 10.95 16.26 -6.55
C LEU A 46 10.09 16.79 -7.71
N ARG A 47 9.29 17.83 -7.50
CA ARG A 47 8.41 18.40 -8.55
C ARG A 47 9.14 18.73 -9.85
N GLN A 48 10.33 19.32 -9.78
CA GLN A 48 11.08 19.63 -11.00
C GLN A 48 11.58 18.37 -11.69
N LEU A 49 11.96 17.34 -10.94
CA LEU A 49 12.30 16.04 -11.52
C LEU A 49 11.09 15.44 -12.24
N ASP A 50 9.91 15.49 -11.60
CA ASP A 50 8.68 14.96 -12.20
C ASP A 50 8.34 15.69 -13.51
N LEU A 51 8.52 17.02 -13.57
CA LEU A 51 8.33 17.79 -14.80
C LEU A 51 9.32 17.39 -15.91
N ASP A 52 10.59 17.19 -15.56
CA ASP A 52 11.63 16.77 -16.51
C ASP A 52 11.32 15.36 -17.05
N LEU A 53 10.91 14.44 -16.18
CA LEU A 53 10.51 13.07 -16.53
C LEU A 53 9.22 13.04 -17.35
N GLN A 54 8.23 13.85 -16.99
CA GLN A 54 6.98 13.94 -17.73
C GLN A 54 7.17 14.55 -19.12
N SER A 55 8.07 15.52 -19.26
CA SER A 55 8.45 16.07 -20.57
C SER A 55 9.09 15.02 -21.47
N MET A 56 9.97 14.18 -20.89
CA MET A 56 10.54 13.03 -21.61
C MET A 56 9.47 12.01 -21.99
N ALA A 57 8.58 11.65 -21.06
CA ALA A 57 7.50 10.71 -21.32
C ALA A 57 6.60 11.21 -22.46
N HIS A 58 6.22 12.50 -22.44
CA HIS A 58 5.42 13.11 -23.50
C HIS A 58 6.12 13.06 -24.86
N ARG A 59 7.43 13.33 -24.92
CA ARG A 59 8.22 13.26 -26.16
C ARG A 59 8.21 11.86 -26.79
N PHE A 60 8.16 10.81 -25.98
CA PHE A 60 8.15 9.42 -26.45
C PHE A 60 6.76 8.77 -26.43
N TYR A 61 5.69 9.55 -26.16
CA TYR A 61 4.31 9.05 -26.03
C TYR A 61 4.13 7.98 -24.95
N TRP A 62 4.84 8.14 -23.83
CA TRP A 62 4.71 7.28 -22.65
C TRP A 62 3.76 7.88 -21.62
N ASN A 63 3.18 7.00 -20.81
CA ASN A 63 2.56 7.40 -19.56
C ASN A 63 3.58 7.28 -18.43
N TYR A 64 3.63 8.30 -17.59
CA TYR A 64 4.48 8.34 -16.40
C TYR A 64 3.61 8.51 -15.16
N THR A 65 3.84 7.65 -14.18
CA THR A 65 3.24 7.76 -12.85
C THR A 65 4.32 7.59 -11.77
N ARG A 66 4.11 8.24 -10.62
CA ARG A 66 5.01 8.15 -9.48
C ARG A 66 4.22 8.02 -8.19
N TYR A 67 4.64 7.08 -7.35
CA TYR A 67 4.14 6.88 -6.00
C TYR A 67 5.34 6.88 -5.04
N ALA A 68 5.48 7.93 -4.23
CA ALA A 68 6.66 8.14 -3.39
C ALA A 68 7.97 8.06 -4.21
N ASP A 69 8.81 7.05 -3.99
CA ASP A 69 10.05 6.78 -4.73
C ASP A 69 9.86 5.83 -5.93
N ASP A 70 8.74 5.10 -5.98
CA ASP A 70 8.41 4.22 -7.09
C ASP A 70 7.94 5.02 -8.30
N MET A 71 8.54 4.74 -9.46
CA MET A 71 8.21 5.36 -10.73
C MET A 71 7.85 4.29 -11.73
N SER A 72 6.77 4.49 -12.49
CA SER A 72 6.34 3.57 -13.54
C SER A 72 6.20 4.31 -14.86
N PHE A 73 6.72 3.68 -15.92
CA PHE A 73 6.66 4.17 -17.29
C PHE A 73 6.00 3.09 -18.15
N SER A 74 4.95 3.44 -18.87
CA SER A 74 4.27 2.54 -19.80
C SER A 74 4.15 3.15 -21.19
N SER A 75 4.17 2.30 -22.21
CA SER A 75 4.26 2.70 -23.61
C SER A 75 3.63 1.64 -24.49
N LYS A 76 3.11 2.04 -25.67
CA LYS A 76 2.70 1.10 -26.72
C LYS A 76 3.91 0.54 -27.48
N GLU A 77 4.97 1.33 -27.60
CA GLU A 77 6.23 0.94 -28.21
C GLU A 77 7.24 0.47 -27.16
N PRO A 78 8.16 -0.46 -27.47
CA PRO A 78 9.16 -0.94 -26.53
C PRO A 78 10.01 0.20 -25.92
N ILE A 79 10.08 0.22 -24.59
CA ILE A 79 11.08 1.03 -23.88
C ILE A 79 12.40 0.26 -23.94
N THR A 80 13.50 0.95 -24.24
CA THR A 80 14.82 0.32 -24.50
C THR A 80 15.84 0.73 -23.44
N GLU A 81 16.97 0.03 -23.39
CA GLU A 81 18.09 0.42 -22.52
C GLU A 81 18.63 1.83 -22.81
N ALA A 82 18.52 2.31 -24.05
CA ALA A 82 18.87 3.69 -24.39
C ALA A 82 17.94 4.70 -23.68
N HIS A 83 16.65 4.36 -23.57
CA HIS A 83 15.67 5.14 -22.80
C HIS A 83 16.00 5.15 -21.31
N LEU A 84 16.36 3.99 -20.74
CA LEU A 84 16.75 3.90 -19.33
C LEU A 84 18.01 4.73 -19.03
N LYS A 85 19.00 4.76 -19.94
CA LYS A 85 20.17 5.65 -19.81
C LYS A 85 19.79 7.14 -19.78
N MET A 86 18.82 7.55 -20.59
CA MET A 86 18.30 8.93 -20.55
C MET A 86 17.61 9.23 -19.21
N LEU A 87 16.77 8.31 -18.70
CA LEU A 87 16.14 8.45 -17.39
C LEU A 87 17.18 8.59 -16.28
N ARG A 88 18.23 7.74 -16.28
CA ARG A 88 19.35 7.83 -15.34
C ARG A 88 20.04 9.19 -15.39
N SER A 89 20.24 9.75 -16.59
CA SER A 89 20.85 11.07 -16.75
C SER A 89 19.98 12.17 -16.11
N ILE A 90 18.66 12.14 -16.34
CA ILE A 90 17.73 13.12 -15.75
C ILE A 90 17.69 12.99 -14.23
N ILE A 91 17.54 11.78 -13.71
CA ILE A 91 17.46 11.49 -12.27
C ILE A 91 18.80 11.82 -11.58
N GLY A 92 19.92 11.46 -12.19
CA GLY A 92 21.28 11.74 -11.71
C GLY A 92 21.59 13.23 -11.59
N LYS A 93 21.08 14.08 -12.49
CA LYS A 93 21.22 15.55 -12.38
C LYS A 93 20.61 16.13 -11.11
N LYS A 94 19.67 15.42 -10.47
CA LYS A 94 19.06 15.81 -9.19
C LYS A 94 19.74 15.16 -7.98
N GLY A 95 20.79 14.37 -8.19
CA GLY A 95 21.55 13.69 -7.13
C GLY A 95 20.91 12.38 -6.65
N PHE A 96 20.07 11.75 -7.48
CA PHE A 96 19.46 10.46 -7.20
C PHE A 96 20.03 9.38 -8.11
N GLU A 97 19.95 8.13 -7.66
CA GLU A 97 20.39 6.95 -8.40
C GLU A 97 19.24 5.95 -8.50
N ILE A 98 19.08 5.35 -9.68
CA ILE A 98 18.09 4.29 -9.89
C ILE A 98 18.63 3.00 -9.25
N ASN A 99 17.78 2.31 -8.50
CA ASN A 99 18.12 1.02 -7.91
C ASN A 99 17.89 -0.10 -8.92
N ASP A 100 18.97 -0.60 -9.53
CA ASP A 100 18.93 -1.64 -10.56
C ASP A 100 18.28 -2.94 -10.08
N LYS A 101 18.50 -3.30 -8.80
CA LYS A 101 17.92 -4.53 -8.22
C LYS A 101 16.40 -4.44 -8.07
N LYS A 102 15.85 -3.23 -8.02
CA LYS A 102 14.41 -2.96 -7.95
C LYS A 102 13.84 -2.47 -9.28
N THR A 103 14.64 -2.43 -10.34
CA THR A 103 14.17 -2.02 -11.66
C THR A 103 13.62 -3.24 -12.38
N HIS A 104 12.34 -3.19 -12.74
CA HIS A 104 11.65 -4.27 -13.41
C HIS A 104 11.22 -3.83 -14.81
N TRP A 105 11.40 -4.73 -15.77
CA TRP A 105 10.91 -4.61 -17.13
C TRP A 105 9.76 -5.58 -17.30
N PHE A 106 8.71 -5.14 -18.01
CA PHE A 106 7.56 -5.98 -18.29
C PHE A 106 7.26 -5.94 -19.79
N SER A 107 7.08 -7.13 -20.36
CA SER A 107 6.59 -7.34 -21.71
C SER A 107 5.07 -7.16 -21.77
N PRO A 108 4.48 -6.97 -22.97
CA PRO A 108 3.03 -6.87 -23.12
C PRO A 108 2.30 -8.07 -22.49
N ASP A 109 2.79 -9.29 -22.70
CA ASP A 109 2.14 -10.53 -22.25
C ASP A 109 2.42 -10.90 -20.78
N GLU A 110 3.30 -10.16 -20.10
CA GLU A 110 3.65 -10.43 -18.70
C GLU A 110 2.69 -9.75 -17.73
N VAL A 111 2.35 -10.43 -16.64
CA VAL A 111 1.60 -9.81 -15.54
C VAL A 111 2.49 -8.78 -14.87
N LYS A 112 2.02 -7.52 -14.86
CA LYS A 112 2.76 -6.39 -14.30
C LYS A 112 2.44 -6.25 -12.83
N ILE A 113 3.45 -6.18 -11.97
CA ILE A 113 3.26 -5.86 -10.55
C ILE A 113 3.73 -4.44 -10.32
N VAL A 114 2.78 -3.53 -10.05
CA VAL A 114 3.04 -2.11 -9.76
C VAL A 114 2.57 -1.82 -8.35
N THR A 115 3.48 -1.37 -7.47
CA THR A 115 3.17 -1.06 -6.06
C THR A 115 2.46 -2.19 -5.29
N GLY A 116 2.71 -3.44 -5.66
CA GLY A 116 2.08 -4.62 -5.05
C GLY A 116 0.69 -4.98 -5.59
N ILE A 117 0.24 -4.31 -6.65
CA ILE A 117 -1.01 -4.58 -7.37
C ILE A 117 -0.65 -5.24 -8.71
N LEU A 118 -1.36 -6.31 -9.06
CA LEU A 118 -1.30 -6.92 -10.38
C LEU A 118 -2.10 -6.06 -11.36
N VAL A 119 -1.48 -5.72 -12.49
CA VAL A 119 -2.08 -4.90 -13.53
C VAL A 119 -2.24 -5.74 -14.79
N TYR A 120 -3.48 -5.89 -15.21
CA TYR A 120 -3.90 -6.51 -16.47
C TYR A 120 -4.41 -5.43 -17.43
N ASP A 121 -4.61 -5.80 -18.69
CA ASP A 121 -5.14 -4.88 -19.69
C ASP A 121 -6.60 -4.48 -19.40
N ASP A 122 -7.36 -5.35 -18.74
CA ASP A 122 -8.79 -5.20 -18.45
C ASP A 122 -9.11 -5.01 -16.96
N GLY A 123 -8.10 -4.95 -16.08
CA GLY A 123 -8.37 -4.82 -14.65
C GLY A 123 -7.14 -4.80 -13.74
N LEU A 124 -7.44 -4.70 -12.44
CA LEU A 124 -6.47 -4.78 -11.35
C LEU A 124 -6.78 -5.99 -10.48
N ASP A 125 -5.73 -6.60 -9.95
CA ASP A 125 -5.85 -7.69 -8.99
C ASP A 125 -4.77 -7.61 -7.91
N VAL A 126 -4.86 -8.48 -6.90
CA VAL A 126 -3.87 -8.65 -5.85
C VAL A 126 -3.15 -9.99 -6.03
N PRO A 127 -1.88 -10.11 -5.58
CA PRO A 127 -1.19 -11.39 -5.58
C PRO A 127 -1.98 -12.45 -4.83
N LYS A 128 -2.00 -13.70 -5.32
CA LYS A 128 -2.65 -14.83 -4.64
C LYS A 128 -2.25 -14.97 -3.17
N ALA A 129 -0.97 -14.74 -2.87
CA ALA A 129 -0.46 -14.76 -1.50
C ALA A 129 -1.16 -13.75 -0.57
N PHE A 130 -1.66 -12.61 -1.08
CA PHE A 130 -2.46 -11.68 -0.30
C PHE A 130 -3.79 -12.32 0.12
N ILE A 131 -4.48 -12.98 -0.82
CA ILE A 131 -5.75 -13.69 -0.58
C ILE A 131 -5.54 -14.82 0.42
N ASP A 132 -4.53 -15.67 0.21
CA ASP A 132 -4.22 -16.81 1.07
C ASP A 132 -3.92 -16.36 2.52
N ASN A 133 -3.15 -15.27 2.67
CA ASN A 133 -2.85 -14.70 3.99
C ASN A 133 -4.10 -14.11 4.66
N LEU A 134 -4.95 -13.42 3.90
CA LEU A 134 -6.19 -12.84 4.43
C LEU A 134 -7.17 -13.94 4.85
N GLN A 135 -7.27 -15.02 4.08
CA GLN A 135 -8.04 -16.20 4.43
C GLN A 135 -7.56 -16.84 5.74
N ALA A 136 -6.24 -17.01 5.89
CA ALA A 136 -5.65 -17.54 7.11
C ALA A 136 -5.97 -16.66 8.34
N GLU A 137 -5.93 -15.34 8.20
CA GLU A 137 -6.30 -14.41 9.28
C GLU A 137 -7.78 -14.46 9.64
N VAL A 138 -8.68 -14.61 8.65
CA VAL A 138 -10.12 -14.80 8.89
C VAL A 138 -10.38 -16.10 9.65
N ASN A 139 -9.72 -17.19 9.26
CA ASN A 139 -9.83 -18.47 9.96
C ASN A 139 -9.32 -18.37 11.40
N GLN A 140 -8.16 -17.74 11.60
CA GLN A 140 -7.61 -17.49 12.94
C GLN A 140 -8.56 -16.66 13.80
N LEU A 141 -9.22 -15.64 13.22
CA LEU A 141 -10.20 -14.83 13.93
C LEU A 141 -11.39 -15.67 14.39
N LYS A 142 -11.87 -16.59 13.55
CA LYS A 142 -12.96 -17.51 13.89
C LYS A 142 -12.59 -18.34 15.13
N ASP A 143 -11.43 -18.98 15.12
CA ASP A 143 -10.94 -19.79 16.24
C ASP A 143 -10.85 -18.97 17.53
N ILE A 144 -10.34 -17.73 17.46
CA ILE A 144 -10.24 -16.83 18.60
C ILE A 144 -11.64 -16.50 19.17
N VAL A 145 -12.60 -16.18 18.31
CA VAL A 145 -13.96 -15.83 18.74
C VAL A 145 -14.67 -17.03 19.36
N ASP A 146 -14.50 -18.22 18.79
CA ASP A 146 -15.09 -19.46 19.31
C ASP A 146 -14.57 -19.77 20.72
N ILE A 147 -13.26 -19.63 20.95
CA ILE A 147 -12.65 -19.78 22.28
C ILE A 147 -13.19 -18.71 23.25
N GLN A 148 -13.31 -17.45 22.82
CA GLN A 148 -13.85 -16.38 23.67
C GLN A 148 -15.32 -16.61 24.06
N ASN A 149 -16.12 -17.19 23.17
CA ASN A 149 -17.51 -17.53 23.46
C ASN A 149 -17.60 -18.66 24.50
N GLN A 150 -16.75 -19.68 24.39
CA GLN A 150 -16.70 -20.79 25.35
C GLN A 150 -16.20 -20.37 26.74
N ALA A 151 -15.20 -19.49 26.80
CA ALA A 151 -14.54 -19.10 28.05
C ALA A 151 -15.25 -17.98 28.85
N GLY A 152 -16.39 -17.45 28.37
CA GLY A 152 -17.06 -16.31 28.99
C GLY A 152 -16.36 -14.99 28.64
N SER A 153 -16.70 -14.44 27.48
CA SER A 153 -16.10 -13.30 26.78
C SER A 153 -15.31 -12.27 27.62
N VAL A 154 -13.98 -12.33 27.56
CA VAL A 154 -13.11 -11.20 27.95
C VAL A 154 -12.70 -10.42 26.70
N ARG A 155 -13.38 -9.29 26.46
CA ARG A 155 -13.07 -8.40 25.34
C ARG A 155 -11.65 -7.85 25.49
N THR A 156 -10.75 -8.26 24.59
CA THR A 156 -9.35 -7.85 24.62
C THR A 156 -9.03 -6.85 23.50
N MET A 157 -8.30 -5.77 23.82
CA MET A 157 -7.95 -4.72 22.86
C MET A 157 -7.22 -5.24 21.61
N TRP A 158 -6.43 -6.31 21.74
CA TRP A 158 -5.68 -6.87 20.61
C TRP A 158 -6.62 -7.56 19.60
N VAL A 159 -7.69 -8.22 20.05
CA VAL A 159 -8.70 -8.84 19.17
C VAL A 159 -9.43 -7.77 18.38
N ASP A 160 -9.80 -6.66 19.03
CA ASP A 160 -10.42 -5.52 18.34
C ASP A 160 -9.48 -4.88 17.31
N LYS A 161 -8.17 -4.79 17.60
CA LYS A 161 -7.16 -4.35 16.60
C LYS A 161 -7.04 -5.34 15.45
N PHE A 162 -7.05 -6.65 15.73
CA PHE A 162 -6.97 -7.69 14.71
C PHE A 162 -8.20 -7.68 13.78
N LYS A 163 -9.41 -7.56 14.34
CA LYS A 163 -10.66 -7.36 13.58
C LYS A 163 -10.59 -6.15 12.65
N LYS A 164 -10.07 -5.01 13.14
CA LYS A 164 -9.87 -3.80 12.32
C LYS A 164 -8.81 -4.00 11.24
N GLY A 165 -7.75 -4.74 11.53
CA GLY A 165 -6.71 -5.10 10.55
C GLY A 165 -7.28 -5.88 9.37
N ILE A 166 -8.03 -6.95 9.66
CA ILE A 166 -8.70 -7.77 8.63
C ILE A 166 -9.71 -6.90 7.84
N GLN A 167 -10.50 -6.06 8.53
CA GLN A 167 -11.42 -5.15 7.87
C GLN A 167 -10.71 -4.17 6.91
N GLY A 168 -9.55 -3.65 7.31
CA GLY A 168 -8.72 -2.80 6.46
C GLY A 168 -8.25 -3.53 5.20
N LYS A 169 -7.82 -4.79 5.33
CA LYS A 169 -7.41 -5.63 4.19
C LYS A 169 -8.57 -5.97 3.26
N LEU A 170 -9.76 -6.25 3.79
CA LEU A 170 -10.99 -6.45 3.00
C LEU A 170 -11.37 -5.18 2.23
N ASN A 171 -11.28 -4.01 2.86
CA ASN A 171 -11.53 -2.73 2.19
C ASN A 171 -10.52 -2.47 1.07
N TYR A 172 -9.24 -2.79 1.29
CA TYR A 172 -8.23 -2.72 0.24
C TYR A 172 -8.56 -3.67 -0.92
N LEU A 173 -8.90 -4.93 -0.63
CA LEU A 173 -9.32 -5.91 -1.63
C LEU A 173 -10.51 -5.41 -2.46
N MET A 174 -11.52 -4.84 -1.79
CA MET A 174 -12.69 -4.23 -2.44
C MET A 174 -12.31 -3.09 -3.39
N VAL A 175 -11.35 -2.24 -3.01
CA VAL A 175 -10.90 -1.12 -3.84
C VAL A 175 -10.18 -1.63 -5.09
N VAL A 176 -9.41 -2.71 -4.97
CA VAL A 176 -8.63 -3.27 -6.08
C VAL A 176 -9.49 -4.12 -7.03
N LYS A 177 -10.18 -5.14 -6.51
CA LYS A 177 -10.94 -6.11 -7.32
C LYS A 177 -12.40 -5.71 -7.55
N GLY A 178 -12.93 -4.76 -6.76
CA GLY A 178 -14.32 -4.32 -6.82
C GLY A 178 -15.26 -5.07 -5.86
N ARG A 179 -16.48 -4.54 -5.71
CA ARG A 179 -17.49 -5.07 -4.76
C ARG A 179 -18.16 -6.36 -5.18
N SER A 180 -18.18 -6.64 -6.49
CA SER A 180 -18.83 -7.82 -7.07
C SER A 180 -17.88 -9.00 -7.22
N ASP A 181 -16.62 -8.84 -6.82
CA ASP A 181 -15.60 -9.88 -6.91
C ASP A 181 -15.89 -11.04 -5.93
N LEU A 182 -15.69 -12.27 -6.40
CA LEU A 182 -16.04 -13.47 -5.65
C LEU A 182 -15.16 -13.68 -4.41
N ASP A 183 -13.84 -13.44 -4.53
CA ASP A 183 -12.90 -13.56 -3.40
C ASP A 183 -13.28 -12.57 -2.31
N TYR A 184 -13.57 -11.31 -2.70
CA TYR A 184 -14.02 -10.28 -1.77
C TYR A 184 -15.33 -10.65 -1.09
N ILE A 185 -16.35 -11.11 -1.84
CA ILE A 185 -17.65 -11.49 -1.29
C ILE A 185 -17.49 -12.65 -0.30
N GLN A 186 -16.76 -13.69 -0.67
CA GLN A 186 -16.53 -14.87 0.15
C GLN A 186 -15.83 -14.49 1.47
N LEU A 187 -14.66 -13.87 1.39
CA LEU A 187 -13.87 -13.49 2.57
C LEU A 187 -14.63 -12.52 3.48
N THR A 188 -15.43 -11.61 2.91
CA THR A 188 -16.27 -10.70 3.69
C THR A 188 -17.39 -11.43 4.44
N ASN A 189 -18.01 -12.42 3.81
CA ASN A 189 -19.04 -13.24 4.44
C ASN A 189 -18.47 -14.09 5.56
N GLU A 190 -17.32 -14.72 5.34
CA GLU A 190 -16.62 -15.51 6.36
C GLU A 190 -16.16 -14.63 7.53
N TYR A 191 -15.60 -13.45 7.26
CA TYR A 191 -15.28 -12.47 8.30
C TYR A 191 -16.51 -12.07 9.13
N LYS A 192 -17.64 -11.78 8.47
CA LYS A 192 -18.91 -11.44 9.14
C LYS A 192 -19.41 -12.58 10.03
N ALA A 193 -19.34 -13.83 9.54
CA ALA A 193 -19.70 -15.01 10.29
C ALA A 193 -18.77 -15.20 11.51
N ALA A 194 -17.47 -14.97 11.36
CA ALA A 194 -16.51 -15.08 12.46
C ALA A 194 -16.76 -14.05 13.57
N ILE A 195 -17.16 -12.81 13.25
CA ILE A 195 -17.43 -11.77 14.27
C ILE A 195 -18.82 -11.85 14.89
N ARG A 196 -19.77 -12.49 14.21
CA ARG A 196 -21.17 -12.65 14.61
C ARG A 196 -21.63 -14.04 14.19
N PRO A 197 -21.25 -15.09 14.94
CA PRO A 197 -21.73 -16.43 14.64
C PRO A 197 -23.27 -16.45 14.68
N PRO A 198 -23.93 -17.21 13.79
CA PRO A 198 -25.38 -17.34 13.83
C PRO A 198 -25.81 -17.85 15.20
N VAL A 199 -26.89 -17.27 15.74
CA VAL A 199 -27.43 -17.61 17.07
C VAL A 199 -27.82 -19.10 17.16
N GLU A 200 -28.07 -19.73 16.01
CA GLU A 200 -28.62 -21.07 15.87
C GLU A 200 -27.61 -22.22 16.07
N GLU A 201 -26.29 -21.98 16.05
CA GLU A 201 -25.30 -23.03 16.33
C GLU A 201 -25.07 -23.31 17.83
N PHE A 202 -25.60 -22.45 18.71
CA PHE A 202 -25.80 -22.80 20.12
C PHE A 202 -27.17 -23.45 20.30
N GLY A 203 -27.42 -24.51 19.53
CA GLY A 203 -28.46 -25.47 19.84
C GLY A 203 -28.25 -25.91 21.29
N ALA A 204 -29.27 -25.72 22.12
CA ALA A 204 -29.29 -26.05 23.53
C ALA A 204 -28.45 -27.30 23.82
N LEU A 205 -27.38 -27.16 24.61
CA LEU A 205 -26.78 -28.30 25.28
C LEU A 205 -27.92 -28.93 26.09
N SER A 206 -28.46 -30.03 25.58
CA SER A 206 -29.49 -30.78 26.26
C SER A 206 -28.95 -31.15 27.63
N TRP A 207 -29.68 -30.80 28.68
CA TRP A 207 -29.37 -31.18 30.07
C TRP A 207 -29.10 -32.68 30.25
N LYS A 208 -29.51 -33.51 29.27
CA LYS A 208 -29.26 -34.96 29.21
C LYS A 208 -27.78 -35.35 28.99
N PHE A 209 -26.89 -34.42 28.65
CA PHE A 209 -25.45 -34.70 28.47
C PHE A 209 -24.60 -34.38 29.71
N PHE A 210 -25.20 -33.87 30.78
CA PHE A 210 -24.48 -33.75 32.06
C PHE A 210 -24.40 -35.12 32.73
N PRO A 211 -23.20 -35.62 33.08
CA PRO A 211 -23.04 -36.87 33.80
C PRO A 211 -23.43 -36.64 35.26
N TYR A 212 -24.73 -36.73 35.55
CA TYR A 212 -25.17 -36.93 36.93
C TYR A 212 -24.90 -38.39 37.29
N SER A 213 -23.75 -38.64 37.89
CA SER A 213 -23.50 -39.88 38.63
C SER A 213 -24.41 -39.87 39.87
N HIS A 214 -25.39 -40.78 39.90
CA HIS A 214 -26.09 -41.16 41.12
C HIS A 214 -25.19 -42.02 42.02
#